data_AF-A0A382QD19-F1
#
_entry.id   AF-A0A382QD19-F1
#
_cell.length_a   1.000
_cell.length_b   1.000
_cell.length_c   1.000
_cell.angle_alpha   90.00
_cell.angle_beta   90.00
_cell.angle_gamma   90.00
#
_symmetry.space_group_name_H-M   'P 1'
#
loop_
_entity.id
_entity.type
_entity.pdbx_description
1 polymer ?
#
loop_
_entity_poly.entity_id
_entity_poly.type
_entity_poly.pdbx_seq_one_letter_code
_entity_poly.pdbx_strand_id
1 'polypeptide(L)'
;VRYNNTLAIIFLFGILYSQARQPDELPIGLTEEEKNNIHLIYEMGRDTDPPVAPVRNIAEYERMSGVLIRYPFGISLDIIRELAEDLIVYCLVSSSQQNSALNSMNNANVNTNNVEFITGPTDSYWTRDYGPWWVVDGNSNMSIVDFTYNRPRPNDNDAPLKTSQLLNVPYYSVDIVHAGGNYMTDGYGTSASSNLVYEENAMSNDALDNLMNAYYGINTYHVIADPNNTYI
;
A
#
# COMPACT_ATOMS: atom_id res chain seq x y z
N VAL A 1 23.74 47.08 -61.28
CA VAL A 1 24.10 46.01 -60.33
C VAL A 1 23.51 46.39 -58.98
N ARG A 2 22.36 45.80 -58.59
CA ARG A 2 21.72 46.04 -57.29
C ARG A 2 21.86 44.76 -56.47
N TYR A 3 22.57 44.83 -55.35
CA TYR A 3 22.69 43.74 -54.38
C TYR A 3 21.47 43.78 -53.47
N ASN A 4 20.67 42.70 -53.46
CA ASN A 4 19.62 42.48 -52.47
C ASN A 4 20.24 41.75 -51.28
N ASN A 5 20.37 42.42 -50.14
CA ASN A 5 20.73 41.81 -48.87
C ASN A 5 19.46 41.24 -48.22
N THR A 6 19.29 39.92 -48.28
CA THR A 6 18.23 39.23 -47.53
C THR A 6 18.78 38.85 -46.16
N LEU A 7 18.28 39.50 -45.11
CA LEU A 7 18.61 39.21 -43.71
C LEU A 7 17.85 37.94 -43.29
N ALA A 8 18.55 36.84 -43.04
CA ALA A 8 17.96 35.62 -42.49
C ALA A 8 17.93 35.71 -40.96
N ILE A 9 16.73 35.79 -40.37
CA ILE A 9 16.53 35.72 -38.93
C ILE A 9 16.40 34.25 -38.55
N ILE A 10 17.40 33.72 -37.83
CA ILE A 10 17.40 32.36 -37.28
C ILE A 10 16.75 32.43 -35.89
N PHE A 11 15.57 31.82 -35.73
CA PHE A 11 14.96 31.59 -34.43
C PHE A 11 15.53 30.30 -33.82
N LEU A 12 16.35 30.44 -32.77
CA LEU A 12 16.76 29.33 -31.92
C LEU A 12 15.62 29.04 -30.92
N PHE A 13 14.88 27.95 -31.13
CA PHE A 13 14.00 27.41 -30.09
C PHE A 13 14.85 26.63 -29.08
N GLY A 14 15.07 27.21 -27.91
CA GLY A 14 15.64 26.50 -26.78
C GLY A 14 14.64 25.48 -26.24
N ILE A 15 14.96 24.19 -26.33
CA ILE A 15 14.21 23.14 -25.66
C ILE A 15 14.56 23.21 -24.16
N LEU A 16 13.69 23.84 -23.38
CA LEU A 16 13.74 23.76 -21.92
C LEU A 16 13.33 22.34 -21.52
N TYR A 17 14.31 21.51 -21.17
CA TYR A 17 14.04 20.28 -20.43
C TYR A 17 13.61 20.66 -19.02
N SER A 18 12.30 20.68 -18.78
CA SER A 18 11.75 20.55 -17.43
C SER A 18 12.05 19.14 -16.96
N GLN A 19 13.12 18.96 -16.18
CA GLN A 19 13.23 17.81 -15.29
C GLN A 19 12.15 18.01 -14.22
N ALA A 20 10.96 17.46 -14.45
CA ALA A 20 9.97 17.34 -13.39
C ALA A 20 10.66 16.59 -12.25
N ARG A 21 10.89 17.28 -11.12
CA ARG A 21 11.37 16.66 -9.89
C ARG A 21 10.39 15.52 -9.60
N GLN A 22 10.84 14.27 -9.75
CA GLN A 22 10.10 13.15 -9.18
C GLN A 22 9.96 13.49 -7.69
N PRO A 23 8.75 13.46 -7.11
CA PRO A 23 8.63 13.55 -5.67
C PRO A 23 9.61 12.54 -5.08
N ASP A 24 10.49 13.00 -4.20
CA ASP A 24 11.38 12.10 -3.48
C ASP A 24 10.48 11.09 -2.79
N GLU A 25 10.63 9.81 -3.16
CA GLU A 25 9.90 8.71 -2.55
C GLU A 25 10.06 8.84 -1.03
N LEU A 26 8.95 8.72 -0.29
CA LEU A 26 9.02 8.88 1.15
C LEU A 26 10.00 7.82 1.73
N PRO A 27 10.46 7.95 2.99
CA PRO A 27 11.16 6.89 3.73
C PRO A 27 10.23 6.05 4.63
N ILE A 28 10.68 4.87 5.08
CA ILE A 28 9.86 3.96 5.91
C ILE A 28 9.42 4.63 7.22
N GLY A 29 10.31 5.43 7.80
CA GLY A 29 10.03 6.27 8.96
C GLY A 29 9.34 7.59 8.58
N LEU A 30 8.93 8.35 9.60
CA LEU A 30 8.40 9.71 9.43
C LEU A 30 9.50 10.68 8.99
N THR A 31 9.23 11.47 7.95
CA THR A 31 9.96 12.69 7.62
C THR A 31 9.71 13.78 8.67
N GLU A 32 10.55 14.83 8.69
CA GLU A 32 10.32 15.99 9.57
C GLU A 32 8.99 16.70 9.28
N GLU A 33 8.53 16.70 8.03
CA GLU A 33 7.22 17.25 7.67
C GLU A 33 6.09 16.38 8.23
N GLU A 34 6.17 15.06 8.07
CA GLU A 34 5.17 14.12 8.58
C GLU A 34 5.08 14.17 10.12
N LYS A 35 6.19 14.40 10.83
CA LYS A 35 6.16 14.59 12.30
C LYS A 35 5.30 15.77 12.73
N ASN A 36 5.28 16.86 11.95
CA ASN A 36 4.41 18.02 12.22
C ASN A 36 2.93 17.72 11.88
N ASN A 37 2.68 16.70 11.07
CA ASN A 37 1.36 16.30 10.60
C ASN A 37 0.87 14.98 11.21
N ILE A 38 1.47 14.52 12.32
CA ILE A 38 1.14 13.22 12.93
C ILE A 38 -0.34 13.10 13.36
N HIS A 39 -0.98 14.23 13.63
CA HIS A 39 -2.40 14.30 13.95
C HIS A 39 -3.29 13.73 12.83
N LEU A 40 -2.85 13.80 11.57
CA LEU A 40 -3.58 13.25 10.43
C LEU A 40 -3.82 11.74 10.57
N ILE A 41 -2.94 10.98 11.23
CA ILE A 41 -3.14 9.55 11.47
C ILE A 41 -4.50 9.30 12.13
N TYR A 42 -4.85 10.11 13.13
CA TYR A 42 -6.10 9.97 13.89
C TYR A 42 -7.31 10.62 13.21
N GLU A 43 -7.13 11.28 12.06
CA GLU A 43 -8.21 11.84 11.23
C GLU A 43 -8.52 10.96 10.01
N MET A 44 -7.64 10.01 9.70
CA MET A 44 -7.77 9.07 8.57
C MET A 44 -8.60 7.82 8.90
N GLY A 45 -8.94 7.61 10.18
CA GLY A 45 -9.68 6.46 10.68
C GLY A 45 -11.06 6.30 10.04
N ARG A 46 -11.47 5.05 9.85
CA ARG A 46 -12.75 4.67 9.26
C ARG A 46 -13.29 3.43 9.95
N ASP A 47 -14.59 3.44 10.25
CA ASP A 47 -15.29 2.31 10.84
C ASP A 47 -16.48 1.88 9.98
N THR A 48 -16.57 0.57 9.76
CA THR A 48 -17.77 -0.11 9.28
C THR A 48 -18.24 -1.09 10.35
N ASP A 49 -19.44 -1.66 10.21
CA ASP A 49 -19.75 -2.89 10.95
C ASP A 49 -18.70 -3.98 10.61
N PRO A 50 -18.36 -4.89 11.54
CA PRO A 50 -17.40 -5.97 11.26
C PRO A 50 -17.94 -6.96 10.22
N PRO A 51 -17.04 -7.75 9.57
CA PRO A 51 -17.46 -8.84 8.71
C PRO A 51 -18.37 -9.83 9.44
N VAL A 52 -19.23 -10.51 8.68
CA VAL A 52 -20.13 -11.52 9.26
C VAL A 52 -19.29 -12.63 9.89
N ALA A 53 -19.56 -12.98 11.15
CA ALA A 53 -18.87 -14.06 11.83
C ALA A 53 -19.31 -15.46 11.33
N PRO A 54 -18.45 -16.50 11.44
CA PRO A 54 -17.07 -16.44 11.90
C PRO A 54 -16.15 -15.76 10.89
N VAL A 55 -15.20 -14.97 11.38
CA VAL A 55 -14.17 -14.33 10.56
C VAL A 55 -12.87 -15.11 10.72
N ARG A 56 -12.12 -15.29 9.63
CA ARG A 56 -10.80 -15.93 9.64
C ARG A 56 -9.83 -15.12 8.81
N ASN A 57 -8.80 -14.54 9.43
CA ASN A 57 -7.71 -13.92 8.72
C ASN A 57 -6.90 -14.95 7.92
N ILE A 58 -6.43 -14.56 6.73
CA ILE A 58 -5.66 -15.40 5.82
C ILE A 58 -4.18 -15.29 6.16
N ALA A 59 -3.50 -16.42 6.34
CA ALA A 59 -2.06 -16.46 6.55
C ALA A 59 -1.28 -16.29 5.25
N GLU A 60 -0.08 -15.71 5.32
CA GLU A 60 0.75 -15.43 4.15
C GLU A 60 1.22 -16.70 3.40
N TYR A 61 1.29 -17.84 4.09
CA TYR A 61 1.65 -19.13 3.48
C TYR A 61 0.47 -19.88 2.86
N GLU A 62 -0.75 -19.32 2.91
CA GLU A 62 -1.88 -19.86 2.17
C GLU A 62 -1.75 -19.55 0.66
N ARG A 63 -2.67 -20.08 -0.14
CA ARG A 63 -2.65 -19.88 -1.58
C ARG A 63 -2.88 -18.41 -1.92
N MET A 64 -1.95 -17.82 -2.66
CA MET A 64 -2.06 -16.44 -3.17
C MET A 64 -2.40 -16.44 -4.67
N SER A 65 -3.29 -15.52 -5.09
CA SER A 65 -3.65 -15.31 -6.50
C SER A 65 -2.91 -14.15 -7.17
N GLY A 66 -2.27 -13.30 -6.38
CA GLY A 66 -1.54 -12.15 -6.88
C GLY A 66 -0.72 -11.46 -5.79
N VAL A 67 0.04 -10.46 -6.20
CA VAL A 67 0.93 -9.66 -5.35
C VAL A 67 0.69 -8.18 -5.58
N LEU A 68 0.64 -7.39 -4.51
CA LEU A 68 0.43 -5.94 -4.58
C LEU A 68 1.77 -5.20 -4.51
N ILE A 69 2.09 -4.46 -5.57
CA ILE A 69 3.24 -3.56 -5.65
C ILE A 69 2.77 -2.15 -5.97
N ARG A 70 3.68 -1.17 -5.89
CA ARG A 70 3.38 0.22 -6.23
C ARG A 70 4.46 0.80 -7.13
N TYR A 71 4.06 1.66 -8.07
CA TYR A 71 4.94 2.49 -8.89
C TYR A 71 4.92 3.96 -8.42
N PRO A 72 6.06 4.68 -8.33
CA PRO A 72 7.44 4.23 -8.56
C PRO A 72 7.86 3.00 -7.73
N PHE A 73 8.65 2.11 -8.35
CA PHE A 73 8.95 0.79 -7.78
C PHE A 73 9.92 0.87 -6.59
N GLY A 74 9.55 0.25 -5.48
CA GLY A 74 10.41 0.02 -4.31
C GLY A 74 11.19 -1.31 -4.34
N ILE A 75 10.93 -2.14 -5.35
CA ILE A 75 11.60 -3.43 -5.57
C ILE A 75 12.22 -3.47 -6.97
N SER A 76 13.16 -4.39 -7.19
CA SER A 76 13.82 -4.53 -8.49
C SER A 76 12.86 -5.05 -9.56
N LEU A 77 13.09 -4.64 -10.80
CA LEU A 77 12.36 -5.16 -11.96
C LEU A 77 12.57 -6.66 -12.17
N ASP A 78 13.70 -7.22 -11.70
CA ASP A 78 13.91 -8.67 -11.69
C ASP A 78 12.91 -9.37 -10.78
N ILE A 79 12.69 -8.88 -9.54
CA ILE A 79 11.67 -9.46 -8.65
C ILE A 79 10.28 -9.36 -9.29
N ILE A 80 9.94 -8.23 -9.91
CA ILE A 80 8.66 -8.04 -10.60
C ILE A 80 8.52 -9.03 -11.77
N ARG A 81 9.59 -9.25 -12.54
CA ARG A 81 9.61 -10.20 -13.65
C ARG A 81 9.39 -11.63 -13.16
N GLU A 82 10.08 -12.05 -12.10
CA GLU A 82 9.91 -13.39 -11.53
C GLU A 82 8.49 -13.60 -10.95
N LEU A 83 7.93 -12.61 -10.24
CA LEU A 83 6.56 -12.68 -9.72
C LEU A 83 5.51 -12.83 -10.84
N ALA A 84 5.71 -12.12 -11.96
CA ALA A 84 4.81 -12.15 -13.11
C ALA A 84 4.88 -13.44 -13.94
N GLU A 85 5.74 -14.40 -13.60
CA GLU A 85 5.72 -15.73 -14.24
C GLU A 85 4.52 -16.56 -13.76
N ASP A 86 4.17 -16.48 -12.47
CA ASP A 86 3.16 -17.34 -11.84
C ASP A 86 1.95 -16.60 -11.26
N LEU A 87 2.09 -15.31 -10.91
CA LEU A 87 1.08 -14.53 -10.20
C LEU A 87 0.64 -13.30 -11.00
N ILE A 88 -0.57 -12.82 -10.73
CA ILE A 88 -0.99 -11.48 -11.16
C ILE A 88 -0.27 -10.44 -10.29
N VAL A 89 0.47 -9.55 -10.92
CA VAL A 89 1.08 -8.38 -10.27
C VAL A 89 0.07 -7.23 -10.33
N TYR A 90 -0.55 -6.95 -9.19
CA TYR A 90 -1.38 -5.77 -9.01
C TYR A 90 -0.48 -4.56 -8.70
N CYS A 91 -0.43 -3.58 -9.61
CA CYS A 91 0.44 -2.42 -9.49
C CYS A 91 -0.38 -1.16 -9.21
N LEU A 92 -0.30 -0.64 -7.98
CA LEU A 92 -0.79 0.69 -7.63
C LEU A 92 0.00 1.74 -8.41
N VAL A 93 -0.67 2.63 -9.12
CA VAL A 93 -0.01 3.66 -9.94
C VAL A 93 -0.90 4.88 -10.14
N SER A 94 -0.32 6.08 -10.18
CA SER A 94 -1.07 7.26 -10.59
C SER A 94 -1.39 7.20 -12.10
N SER A 95 -2.55 7.72 -12.51
CA SER A 95 -2.95 7.68 -13.93
C SER A 95 -1.94 8.35 -14.86
N SER A 96 -1.22 9.38 -14.39
CA SER A 96 -0.18 10.07 -15.16
C SER A 96 1.11 9.25 -15.33
N GLN A 97 1.32 8.24 -14.50
CA GLN A 97 2.55 7.42 -14.49
C GLN A 97 2.36 6.01 -15.02
N GLN A 98 1.12 5.57 -15.29
CA GLN A 98 0.83 4.21 -15.76
C GLN A 98 1.63 3.82 -17.02
N ASN A 99 1.73 4.72 -18.01
CA ASN A 99 2.53 4.47 -19.22
C ASN A 99 4.03 4.33 -18.90
N SER A 100 4.54 5.09 -17.93
CA SER A 100 5.95 5.00 -17.49
C SER A 100 6.23 3.68 -16.78
N ALA A 101 5.30 3.22 -15.93
CA ALA A 101 5.39 1.92 -15.28
C ALA A 101 5.39 0.78 -16.31
N LEU A 102 4.43 0.79 -17.24
CA LEU A 102 4.32 -0.20 -18.31
C LEU A 102 5.58 -0.23 -19.20
N ASN A 103 6.11 0.93 -19.58
CA ASN A 103 7.34 1.00 -20.37
C ASN A 103 8.54 0.44 -19.61
N SER A 104 8.66 0.72 -18.30
CA SER A 104 9.73 0.19 -17.46
C SER A 104 9.66 -1.34 -17.36
N MET A 105 8.46 -1.89 -17.15
CA MET A 105 8.21 -3.34 -17.12
C MET A 105 8.51 -4.02 -18.46
N ASN A 106 8.03 -3.45 -19.57
CA ASN A 106 8.31 -3.97 -20.92
C ASN A 106 9.82 -3.98 -21.23
N ASN A 107 10.53 -2.90 -20.89
CA ASN A 107 11.98 -2.81 -21.12
C ASN A 107 12.78 -3.82 -20.29
N ALA A 108 12.23 -4.27 -19.16
CA ALA A 108 12.81 -5.32 -18.32
C ALA A 108 12.31 -6.73 -18.64
N ASN A 109 11.53 -6.91 -19.72
CA ASN A 109 10.93 -8.18 -20.12
C ASN A 109 10.03 -8.81 -19.04
N VAL A 110 9.34 -8.00 -18.24
CA VAL A 110 8.26 -8.47 -17.36
C VAL A 110 7.11 -8.99 -18.24
N ASN A 111 6.49 -10.11 -17.86
CA ASN A 111 5.27 -10.60 -18.51
C ASN A 111 4.08 -9.68 -18.18
N THR A 112 3.89 -8.63 -18.96
CA THR A 112 2.85 -7.61 -18.71
C THR A 112 1.42 -8.10 -18.95
N ASN A 113 1.22 -9.31 -19.49
CA ASN A 113 -0.09 -9.97 -19.49
C ASN A 113 -0.54 -10.39 -18.09
N ASN A 114 0.41 -10.57 -17.17
CA ASN A 114 0.16 -10.87 -15.76
C ASN A 114 0.29 -9.61 -14.88
N VAL A 115 0.05 -8.42 -15.45
CA VAL A 115 0.08 -7.16 -14.70
C VAL A 115 -1.28 -6.47 -14.81
N GLU A 116 -1.86 -6.13 -13.67
CA GLU A 116 -3.07 -5.33 -13.56
C GLU A 116 -2.79 -4.04 -12.81
N PHE A 117 -3.22 -2.90 -13.36
CA PHE A 117 -3.00 -1.59 -12.71
C PHE A 117 -4.18 -1.20 -11.82
N ILE A 118 -3.90 -0.87 -10.57
CA ILE A 118 -4.85 -0.20 -9.67
C ILE A 118 -4.55 1.30 -9.74
N THR A 119 -5.36 2.05 -10.48
CA THR A 119 -5.09 3.48 -10.70
C THR A 119 -5.55 4.34 -9.52
N GLY A 120 -4.65 5.16 -8.97
CA GLY A 120 -4.96 6.11 -7.91
C GLY A 120 -3.70 6.76 -7.34
N PRO A 121 -3.83 7.87 -6.59
CA PRO A 121 -2.69 8.43 -5.87
C PRO A 121 -2.21 7.46 -4.78
N THR A 122 -0.92 7.47 -4.50
CA THR A 122 -0.25 6.77 -3.40
C THR A 122 0.92 7.65 -2.98
N ASP A 123 1.22 7.68 -1.68
CA ASP A 123 2.31 8.47 -1.11
C ASP A 123 3.62 7.69 -1.16
N SER A 124 3.56 6.36 -1.05
CA SER A 124 4.77 5.54 -0.99
C SER A 124 4.68 4.11 -1.53
N TYR A 125 5.82 3.42 -1.61
CA TYR A 125 5.91 2.03 -2.07
C TYR A 125 5.75 0.92 -1.01
N TRP A 126 5.62 1.21 0.29
CA TRP A 126 5.50 0.12 1.31
C TRP A 126 4.09 -0.48 1.33
N THR A 127 3.71 -1.15 0.25
CA THR A 127 2.44 -1.87 0.14
C THR A 127 2.27 -2.94 1.21
N ARG A 128 3.35 -3.39 1.85
CA ARG A 128 3.26 -4.25 3.05
C ARG A 128 2.64 -3.52 4.24
N ASP A 129 2.96 -2.25 4.45
CA ASP A 129 2.55 -1.53 5.64
C ASP A 129 1.14 -0.99 5.57
N TYR A 130 0.66 -0.60 4.39
CA TYR A 130 -0.67 -0.03 4.19
C TYR A 130 -1.60 -0.91 3.34
N GLY A 131 -1.10 -2.02 2.80
CA GLY A 131 -1.87 -2.89 1.91
C GLY A 131 -2.99 -3.64 2.63
N PRO A 132 -3.91 -4.25 1.86
CA PRO A 132 -5.09 -4.89 2.41
C PRO A 132 -4.73 -6.12 3.25
N TRP A 133 -5.38 -6.26 4.41
CA TRP A 133 -5.44 -7.53 5.12
C TRP A 133 -6.67 -8.31 4.68
N TRP A 134 -6.49 -9.61 4.48
CA TRP A 134 -7.50 -10.49 3.87
C TRP A 134 -8.15 -11.39 4.90
N VAL A 135 -9.47 -11.50 4.85
CA VAL A 135 -10.24 -12.42 5.69
C VAL A 135 -11.23 -13.24 4.86
N VAL A 136 -11.60 -14.42 5.38
CA VAL A 136 -12.81 -15.13 4.98
C VAL A 136 -13.90 -14.78 5.99
N ASP A 137 -15.04 -14.29 5.52
CA ASP A 137 -16.21 -14.03 6.36
C ASP A 137 -17.09 -15.29 6.54
N GLY A 138 -18.11 -15.20 7.39
CA GLY A 138 -19.05 -16.28 7.68
C GLY A 138 -19.94 -16.69 6.50
N ASN A 139 -19.96 -15.89 5.43
CA ASN A 139 -20.60 -16.22 4.15
C ASN A 139 -19.62 -16.86 3.15
N SER A 140 -18.39 -17.15 3.58
CA SER A 140 -17.30 -17.68 2.74
C SER A 140 -16.82 -16.73 1.65
N ASN A 141 -17.04 -15.41 1.81
CA ASN A 141 -16.48 -14.42 0.90
C ASN A 141 -15.04 -14.09 1.30
N MET A 142 -14.20 -13.87 0.30
CA MET A 142 -12.91 -13.23 0.48
C MET A 142 -13.12 -11.72 0.57
N SER A 143 -12.71 -11.14 1.69
CA SER A 143 -13.00 -9.75 2.03
C SER A 143 -11.73 -9.04 2.48
N ILE A 144 -11.68 -7.74 2.23
CA ILE A 144 -10.63 -6.86 2.76
C ILE A 144 -11.13 -6.26 4.06
N VAL A 145 -10.27 -6.28 5.07
CA VAL A 145 -10.47 -5.53 6.31
C VAL A 145 -9.30 -4.56 6.43
N ASP A 146 -9.64 -3.29 6.39
CA ASP A 146 -8.73 -2.15 6.41
C ASP A 146 -8.48 -1.68 7.85
N PHE A 147 -7.29 -1.13 8.07
CA PHE A 147 -6.85 -0.52 9.33
C PHE A 147 -6.33 0.89 9.05
N THR A 148 -6.21 1.72 10.07
CA THR A 148 -5.67 3.07 9.92
C THR A 148 -4.14 3.00 9.83
N TYR A 149 -3.56 3.41 8.70
CA TYR A 149 -2.11 3.38 8.52
C TYR A 149 -1.40 4.35 9.48
N ASN A 150 -0.37 3.85 10.19
CA ASN A 150 0.40 4.60 11.19
C ASN A 150 1.41 5.63 10.63
N ARG A 151 1.13 6.16 9.44
CA ARG A 151 1.85 7.28 8.83
C ARG A 151 0.82 8.29 8.35
N PRO A 152 1.09 9.61 8.38
CA PRO A 152 0.17 10.62 7.89
C PRO A 152 0.18 10.67 6.35
N ARG A 153 -0.16 9.54 5.73
CA ARG A 153 -0.11 9.22 4.30
C ARG A 153 -1.51 8.78 3.82
N PRO A 154 -2.42 9.75 3.59
CA PRO A 154 -3.82 9.43 3.30
C PRO A 154 -4.02 8.67 2.00
N ASN A 155 -3.16 8.86 1.00
CA ASN A 155 -3.31 8.16 -0.27
C ASN A 155 -2.90 6.67 -0.15
N ASP A 156 -1.92 6.39 0.70
CA ASP A 156 -1.54 5.02 1.08
C ASP A 156 -2.63 4.36 1.93
N ASN A 157 -3.17 5.07 2.91
CA ASN A 157 -4.28 4.61 3.75
C ASN A 157 -5.52 4.23 2.92
N ASP A 158 -5.73 4.84 1.75
CA ASP A 158 -6.85 4.51 0.85
C ASP A 158 -6.59 3.32 -0.09
N ALA A 159 -5.38 2.75 -0.10
CA ALA A 159 -5.03 1.68 -1.03
C ALA A 159 -5.85 0.38 -0.86
N PRO A 160 -6.21 -0.07 0.35
CA PRO A 160 -7.08 -1.24 0.53
C PRO A 160 -8.47 -1.04 -0.10
N LEU A 161 -9.06 0.15 0.02
CA LEU A 161 -10.33 0.48 -0.64
C LEU A 161 -10.22 0.41 -2.17
N LYS A 162 -9.17 1.00 -2.76
CA LYS A 162 -8.94 0.94 -4.23
C LYS A 162 -8.79 -0.52 -4.70
N THR A 163 -8.09 -1.33 -3.91
CA THR A 163 -7.90 -2.76 -4.19
C THR A 163 -9.22 -3.52 -4.14
N SER A 164 -10.06 -3.24 -3.13
CA SER A 164 -11.39 -3.86 -3.00
C SER A 164 -12.30 -3.55 -4.20
N GLN A 165 -12.24 -2.32 -4.71
CA GLN A 165 -13.03 -1.87 -5.85
C GLN A 165 -12.59 -2.54 -7.15
N LEU A 166 -11.28 -2.66 -7.39
CA LEU A 166 -10.76 -3.36 -8.58
C LEU A 166 -11.18 -4.83 -8.57
N LEU A 167 -10.99 -5.51 -7.43
CA LEU A 167 -11.25 -6.94 -7.29
C LEU A 167 -12.73 -7.27 -7.05
N ASN A 168 -13.56 -6.25 -6.83
CA ASN A 168 -14.98 -6.38 -6.52
C ASN A 168 -15.23 -7.34 -5.33
N VAL A 169 -14.50 -7.12 -4.25
CA VAL A 169 -14.62 -7.86 -2.98
C VAL A 169 -15.21 -6.97 -1.88
N PRO A 170 -15.88 -7.53 -0.86
CA PRO A 170 -16.35 -6.75 0.28
C PRO A 170 -15.21 -6.02 0.98
N TYR A 171 -15.51 -4.80 1.42
CA TYR A 171 -14.59 -3.93 2.16
C TYR A 171 -15.19 -3.63 3.53
N TYR A 172 -14.36 -3.83 4.55
CA TYR A 172 -14.62 -3.46 5.93
C TYR A 172 -13.46 -2.61 6.43
N SER A 173 -13.69 -1.80 7.45
CA SER A 173 -12.66 -0.96 8.06
C SER A 173 -12.85 -0.88 9.57
N VAL A 174 -11.74 -0.83 10.30
CA VAL A 174 -11.71 -0.61 11.74
C VAL A 174 -10.62 0.39 12.08
N ASP A 175 -10.91 1.36 12.95
CA ASP A 175 -9.94 2.37 13.38
C ASP A 175 -8.95 1.82 14.43
N ILE A 176 -8.12 0.88 13.99
CA ILE A 176 -6.89 0.46 14.68
C ILE A 176 -5.72 1.07 13.92
N VAL A 177 -4.91 1.89 14.59
CA VAL A 177 -3.66 2.37 14.03
C VAL A 177 -2.67 1.21 13.92
N HIS A 178 -2.23 0.87 12.71
CA HIS A 178 -1.32 -0.26 12.48
C HIS A 178 -0.39 -0.03 11.27
N ALA A 179 0.60 -0.90 11.14
CA ALA A 179 1.33 -1.16 9.91
C ALA A 179 1.41 -2.68 9.66
N GLY A 180 1.15 -3.11 8.42
CA GLY A 180 1.22 -4.53 8.05
C GLY A 180 2.59 -5.19 8.24
N GLY A 181 3.70 -4.43 8.15
CA GLY A 181 5.03 -4.95 8.49
C GLY A 181 5.19 -5.37 9.96
N ASN A 182 4.34 -4.84 10.86
CA ASN A 182 4.31 -5.19 12.27
C ASN A 182 3.29 -6.30 12.59
N TYR A 183 2.72 -7.00 11.59
CA TYR A 183 1.65 -7.98 11.80
C TYR A 183 1.91 -9.29 11.07
N MET A 184 1.60 -10.41 11.72
CA MET A 184 1.47 -11.71 11.07
C MET A 184 0.41 -12.58 11.75
N THR A 185 -0.21 -13.50 11.00
CA THR A 185 -1.19 -14.47 11.49
C THR A 185 -0.84 -15.89 11.07
N ASP A 186 -1.27 -16.87 11.87
CA ASP A 186 -1.25 -18.28 11.50
C ASP A 186 -2.50 -18.73 10.70
N GLY A 187 -3.49 -17.85 10.57
CA GLY A 187 -4.76 -18.14 9.88
C GLY A 187 -5.70 -19.10 10.64
N TYR A 188 -5.36 -19.45 11.89
CA TYR A 188 -6.12 -20.28 12.83
C TYR A 188 -6.46 -19.52 14.13
N GLY A 189 -6.47 -18.19 14.07
CA GLY A 189 -6.87 -17.32 15.18
C GLY A 189 -5.72 -16.92 16.11
N THR A 190 -4.46 -17.19 15.74
CA THR A 190 -3.29 -16.66 16.43
C THR A 190 -2.60 -15.61 15.57
N SER A 191 -2.27 -14.46 16.16
CA SER A 191 -1.47 -13.44 15.50
C SER A 191 -0.39 -12.90 16.41
N ALA A 192 0.60 -12.21 15.83
CA ALA A 192 1.67 -11.58 16.57
C ALA A 192 2.05 -10.22 15.98
N SER A 193 2.41 -9.29 16.88
CA SER A 193 2.89 -7.95 16.57
C SER A 193 3.90 -7.49 17.63
N SER A 194 4.69 -6.46 17.33
CA SER A 194 5.40 -5.74 18.40
C SER A 194 4.45 -4.88 19.23
N ASN A 195 4.88 -4.47 20.44
CA ASN A 195 4.17 -3.57 21.34
C ASN A 195 3.80 -2.21 20.75
N LEU A 196 4.38 -1.85 19.60
CA LEU A 196 4.03 -0.64 18.86
C LEU A 196 2.51 -0.49 18.64
N VAL A 197 1.80 -1.59 18.38
CA VAL A 197 0.33 -1.56 18.19
C VAL A 197 -0.40 -1.04 19.43
N TYR A 198 0.07 -1.35 20.64
CA TYR A 198 -0.54 -0.82 21.87
C TYR A 198 -0.08 0.60 22.19
N GLU A 199 1.11 1.00 21.75
CA GLU A 199 1.66 2.34 22.00
C GLU A 199 1.02 3.41 21.09
N GLU A 200 0.66 3.04 19.86
CA GLU A 200 0.10 3.96 18.86
C GLU A 200 -1.43 4.08 18.92
N ASN A 201 -2.10 3.27 19.75
CA ASN A 201 -3.56 3.28 19.91
C ASN A 201 -3.95 3.76 21.31
N ALA A 202 -4.83 4.77 21.38
CA ALA A 202 -5.26 5.36 22.65
C ALA A 202 -6.25 4.49 23.45
N MET A 203 -6.85 3.47 22.81
CA MET A 203 -7.77 2.53 23.46
C MET A 203 -7.04 1.55 24.37
N SER A 204 -7.75 0.87 25.28
CA SER A 204 -7.14 -0.17 26.11
C SER A 204 -6.76 -1.39 25.27
N ASN A 205 -5.70 -2.11 25.67
CA ASN A 205 -5.27 -3.35 25.01
C ASN A 205 -6.44 -4.34 24.85
N ASP A 206 -7.26 -4.53 25.89
CA ASP A 206 -8.45 -5.39 25.79
C ASP A 206 -9.45 -4.92 24.72
N ALA A 207 -9.61 -3.60 24.53
CA ALA A 207 -10.52 -3.08 23.51
C ALA A 207 -9.95 -3.33 22.10
N LEU A 208 -8.64 -3.13 21.94
CA LEU A 208 -7.93 -3.43 20.70
C LEU A 208 -8.00 -4.94 20.38
N ASP A 209 -7.72 -5.80 21.34
CA ASP A 209 -7.78 -7.25 21.19
C ASP A 209 -9.19 -7.73 20.83
N ASN A 210 -10.23 -7.09 21.40
CA ASN A 210 -11.62 -7.36 21.02
C ASN A 210 -11.93 -6.95 19.57
N LEU A 211 -11.38 -5.83 19.09
CA LEU A 211 -11.49 -5.45 17.68
C LEU A 211 -10.71 -6.43 16.78
N MET A 212 -9.51 -6.84 17.18
CA MET A 212 -8.74 -7.86 16.46
C MET A 212 -9.51 -9.18 16.35
N ASN A 213 -10.25 -9.55 17.40
CA ASN A 213 -11.15 -10.69 17.36
C ASN A 213 -12.33 -10.48 16.41
N ALA A 214 -13.04 -9.37 16.53
CA ALA A 214 -14.26 -9.10 15.78
C ALA A 214 -14.02 -8.95 14.26
N TYR A 215 -12.92 -8.29 13.88
CA TYR A 215 -12.64 -7.94 12.48
C TYR A 215 -11.71 -8.93 11.78
N TYR A 216 -10.83 -9.62 12.51
CA TYR A 216 -9.83 -10.52 11.92
C TYR A 216 -9.94 -11.96 12.45
N GLY A 217 -10.81 -12.24 13.43
CA GLY A 217 -10.96 -13.58 13.99
C GLY A 217 -9.81 -14.00 14.91
N ILE A 218 -9.06 -13.06 15.47
CA ILE A 218 -7.90 -13.37 16.31
C ILE A 218 -8.35 -13.71 17.73
N ASN A 219 -8.14 -14.95 18.15
CA ASN A 219 -8.46 -15.44 19.49
C ASN A 219 -7.28 -15.29 20.45
N THR A 220 -6.05 -15.35 19.94
CA THR A 220 -4.82 -15.18 20.71
C THR A 220 -3.92 -14.18 20.00
N TYR A 221 -3.72 -13.02 20.62
CA TYR A 221 -2.86 -11.99 20.06
C TYR A 221 -1.58 -11.84 20.88
N HIS A 222 -0.45 -12.25 20.30
CA HIS A 222 0.86 -12.15 20.92
C HIS A 222 1.49 -10.79 20.62
N VAL A 223 1.37 -9.86 21.56
CA VAL A 223 2.03 -8.56 21.47
C VAL A 223 3.25 -8.53 22.39
N ILE A 224 4.44 -8.42 21.80
CA ILE A 224 5.73 -8.52 22.50
C ILE A 224 6.60 -7.30 22.25
N ALA A 225 7.55 -7.01 23.15
CA ALA A 225 8.51 -5.93 22.91
C ALA A 225 9.33 -6.21 21.64
N ASP A 226 9.57 -5.18 20.81
CA ASP A 226 10.46 -5.33 19.64
C ASP A 226 11.89 -5.70 20.10
N PRO A 227 12.39 -6.91 19.76
CA PRO A 227 13.73 -7.33 20.16
C PRO A 227 14.86 -6.56 19.45
N ASN A 228 14.57 -5.88 18.33
CA ASN A 228 15.55 -5.11 17.57
C ASN A 228 15.64 -3.65 18.02
N ASN A 229 14.72 -3.21 18.88
CA ASN A 229 14.63 -1.81 19.35
C ASN A 229 14.63 -0.80 18.18
N THR A 230 13.89 -1.16 17.14
CA THR A 230 13.68 -0.39 15.91
C THR A 230 12.26 0.17 15.88
N TYR A 231 12.03 1.29 15.22
CA TYR A 231 10.68 1.89 15.11
C TYR A 231 9.97 1.36 13.85
N ILE A 232 9.86 0.02 13.75
CA ILE A 232 9.63 -0.80 12.53
C ILE A 232 10.93 -1.26 11.88
#